data_AF-W7SD40-F1
#
_entry.id   AF-W7SD40-F1
#
_cell.length_a   1.000
_cell.length_b   1.000
_cell.length_c   1.000
_cell.angle_alpha   90.00
_cell.angle_beta   90.00
_cell.angle_gamma   90.00
#
_symmetry.space_group_name_H-M   'P 1'
#
loop_
_entity.id
_entity.type
_entity.pdbx_description
1 polymer ?
#
loop_
_entity_poly.entity_id
_entity_poly.type
_entity_poly.pdbx_seq_one_letter_code
_entity_poly.pdbx_strand_id
1 'polypeptide(L)'
;MGYEDEVASVVAARRDELEADLEAAKRVAESLRAQLAEADRRVQTFEALLAFDANAVRPPAELSVGHVTLHAAMQMVLADAPNRMMRPADLAAAIHARGLYRMRDGRAVETQQIHARVGNYENLFAREGTFIKLK
;
A
#
# COMPACT_ATOMS: atom_id res chain seq x y z
N MET A 1 -46.39 -12.17 -9.17
CA MET A 1 -45.89 -10.87 -8.69
C MET A 1 -44.40 -11.03 -8.58
N GLY A 2 -43.62 -10.27 -9.36
CA GLY A 2 -42.17 -10.44 -9.42
C GLY A 2 -41.49 -9.83 -8.19
N TYR A 3 -40.32 -10.34 -7.82
CA TYR A 3 -39.49 -9.77 -6.75
C TYR A 3 -39.23 -8.26 -6.94
N GLU A 4 -39.10 -7.80 -8.17
CA GLU A 4 -38.91 -6.39 -8.52
C GLU A 4 -40.15 -5.53 -8.20
N ASP A 5 -41.36 -6.06 -8.37
CA ASP A 5 -42.61 -5.36 -8.04
C ASP A 5 -42.80 -5.22 -6.53
N GLU A 6 -42.43 -6.27 -5.77
CA GLU A 6 -42.46 -6.24 -4.30
C GLU A 6 -41.44 -5.24 -3.74
N VAL A 7 -40.22 -5.22 -4.29
CA VAL A 7 -39.19 -4.25 -3.90
C VAL A 7 -39.63 -2.82 -4.24
N ALA A 8 -40.20 -2.60 -5.43
CA ALA A 8 -40.71 -1.28 -5.82
C ALA A 8 -41.85 -0.81 -4.90
N SER A 9 -42.74 -1.72 -4.49
CA SER A 9 -43.81 -1.45 -3.53
C SER A 9 -43.27 -1.05 -2.15
N VAL A 10 -42.28 -1.78 -1.64
CA VAL A 10 -41.65 -1.49 -0.33
C VAL A 10 -40.89 -0.16 -0.36
N VAL A 11 -40.13 0.10 -1.42
CA VAL A 11 -39.41 1.38 -1.59
C VAL A 11 -40.38 2.54 -1.72
N ALA A 12 -41.49 2.39 -2.44
CA ALA A 12 -42.51 3.43 -2.54
C ALA A 12 -43.20 3.70 -1.20
N ALA A 13 -43.49 2.66 -0.42
CA ALA A 13 -44.16 2.77 0.88
C ALA A 13 -43.28 3.40 1.97
N ARG A 14 -41.95 3.31 1.85
CA ARG A 14 -40.99 3.76 2.87
C ARG A 14 -39.90 4.68 2.34
N ARG A 15 -40.19 5.39 1.24
CA ARG A 15 -39.22 6.21 0.53
C ARG A 15 -38.53 7.23 1.42
N ASP A 16 -39.30 7.96 2.22
CA ASP A 16 -38.79 9.04 3.07
C ASP A 16 -37.88 8.50 4.19
N GLU A 17 -38.22 7.33 4.76
CA GLU A 17 -37.41 6.64 5.77
C GLU A 17 -36.07 6.18 5.16
N LEU A 18 -36.12 5.59 3.97
CA LEU A 18 -34.94 5.14 3.23
C LEU A 18 -34.03 6.31 2.80
N GLU A 19 -34.61 7.45 2.40
CA GLU A 19 -33.85 8.65 2.05
C GLU A 19 -33.17 9.26 3.29
N ALA A 20 -33.87 9.31 4.42
CA ALA A 20 -33.31 9.79 5.69
C ALA A 20 -32.16 8.89 6.18
N ASP A 21 -32.35 7.57 6.13
CA ASP A 21 -31.32 6.59 6.51
C ASP A 21 -30.10 6.65 5.58
N LEU A 22 -30.32 6.84 4.27
CA LEU A 22 -29.25 7.01 3.31
C LEU A 22 -28.42 8.27 3.61
N GLU A 23 -29.07 9.39 3.92
CA GLU A 23 -28.37 10.63 4.28
C GLU A 23 -27.62 10.49 5.61
N ALA A 24 -28.19 9.80 6.60
CA ALA A 24 -27.49 9.47 7.84
C ALA A 24 -26.23 8.62 7.57
N ALA A 25 -26.36 7.57 6.74
CA ALA A 25 -25.25 6.70 6.36
C ALA A 25 -24.15 7.45 5.61
N LYS A 26 -24.51 8.38 4.71
CA LYS A 26 -23.55 9.23 3.99
C LYS A 26 -22.75 10.12 4.96
N ARG A 27 -23.42 10.76 5.94
CA ARG A 27 -22.75 11.59 6.95
C ARG A 27 -21.77 10.78 7.79
N VAL A 28 -22.16 9.56 8.19
CA VAL A 28 -21.26 8.64 8.92
C VAL A 28 -20.05 8.29 8.05
N ALA A 29 -20.27 7.94 6.78
CA ALA A 29 -19.19 7.62 5.85
C ALA A 29 -18.24 8.81 5.62
N GLU A 30 -18.75 10.03 5.55
CA GLU A 30 -17.95 11.25 5.44
C GLU A 30 -17.10 11.48 6.70
N SER A 31 -17.70 11.36 7.88
CA SER A 31 -16.97 11.47 9.15
C SER A 31 -15.85 10.44 9.27
N LEU A 32 -16.11 9.17 8.92
CA LEU A 32 -15.11 8.11 8.94
C LEU A 32 -13.97 8.39 7.96
N ARG A 33 -14.27 8.93 6.77
CA ARG A 33 -13.23 9.33 5.81
C ARG A 33 -12.35 10.46 6.35
N ALA A 34 -12.95 11.44 7.03
CA ALA A 34 -12.19 12.52 7.65
C ALA A 34 -11.26 11.99 8.77
N GLN A 35 -11.76 11.06 9.59
CA GLN A 35 -10.97 10.40 10.64
C GLN A 35 -9.82 9.58 10.05
N LEU A 36 -10.06 8.86 8.96
CA LEU A 36 -9.02 8.10 8.25
C LEU A 36 -7.92 9.04 7.72
N ALA A 37 -8.30 10.15 7.08
CA ALA A 37 -7.35 11.12 6.56
C ALA A 37 -6.48 11.76 7.66
N GLU A 38 -7.05 11.96 8.86
CA GLU A 38 -6.30 12.44 10.02
C GLU A 38 -5.33 11.40 10.57
N ALA A 39 -5.76 10.14 10.67
CA ALA A 39 -4.90 9.04 11.07
C ALA A 39 -3.72 8.88 10.09
N ASP A 40 -3.97 8.95 8.79
CA ASP A 40 -2.94 8.87 7.75
C ASP A 40 -1.92 10.03 7.86
N ARG A 41 -2.38 11.26 8.13
CA ARG A 41 -1.48 12.41 8.38
C ARG A 41 -0.58 12.15 9.59
N ARG A 42 -1.13 11.65 10.69
CA ARG A 42 -0.37 11.33 11.90
C ARG A 42 0.68 10.25 11.66
N VAL A 43 0.32 9.20 10.92
CA VAL A 43 1.26 8.15 10.51
C VAL A 43 2.41 8.76 9.70
N GLN A 44 2.12 9.56 8.67
CA GLN A 44 3.14 10.21 7.85
C GLN A 44 4.07 11.12 8.68
N THR A 45 3.52 11.88 9.64
CA THR A 45 4.32 12.70 10.54
C THR A 45 5.26 11.85 11.40
N PHE A 46 4.77 10.75 11.98
CA PHE A 46 5.60 9.87 12.80
C PHE A 46 6.65 9.14 11.97
N GLU A 47 6.31 8.67 10.77
CA GLU A 47 7.27 8.09 9.83
C GLU A 47 8.38 9.09 9.48
N ALA A 48 8.03 10.35 9.22
CA ALA A 48 9.02 11.40 8.96
C ALA A 48 9.93 11.63 10.16
N LEU A 49 9.38 11.74 11.38
CA LEU A 49 10.16 11.93 12.62
C LEU A 49 11.10 10.76 12.90
N LEU A 50 10.63 9.52 12.72
CA LEU A 50 11.47 8.34 12.86
C LEU A 50 12.56 8.27 11.77
N ALA A 51 12.27 8.74 10.57
CA ALA A 51 13.29 8.87 9.51
C ALA A 51 14.33 9.97 9.81
N PHE A 52 13.95 11.05 10.50
CA PHE A 52 14.90 12.06 10.97
C PHE A 52 15.89 11.48 11.99
N ASP A 53 15.42 10.62 12.91
CA ASP A 53 16.28 9.95 13.90
C ASP A 53 17.11 8.81 13.27
N ALA A 54 16.57 8.10 12.27
CA ALA A 54 17.26 7.03 11.55
C ALA A 54 18.42 7.50 10.65
N ASN A 55 18.57 8.81 10.41
CA ASN A 55 19.77 9.39 9.79
C ASN A 55 20.95 9.51 10.77
N ALA A 56 20.74 9.31 12.08
CA ALA A 56 21.82 9.31 13.07
C ALA A 56 22.50 7.94 13.20
N VAL A 57 21.76 6.81 13.13
CA VAL A 57 22.36 5.46 13.20
C VAL A 57 21.45 4.41 12.54
N ARG A 58 21.98 3.61 11.63
CA ARG A 58 21.36 2.36 11.13
C ARG A 58 22.44 1.27 10.99
N PRO A 59 22.19 -0.06 11.15
CA PRO A 59 21.20 -0.85 11.93
C PRO A 59 21.91 -1.98 12.79
N PRO A 60 21.28 -3.10 13.30
CA PRO A 60 20.53 -4.16 12.57
C PRO A 60 19.22 -4.71 13.24
N ALA A 61 18.37 -5.27 12.37
CA ALA A 61 17.48 -6.45 12.54
C ALA A 61 16.53 -6.60 13.75
N GLU A 62 15.21 -6.59 13.51
CA GLU A 62 14.28 -7.72 13.75
C GLU A 62 12.80 -7.32 13.55
N LEU A 63 12.15 -8.02 12.62
CA LEU A 63 10.75 -8.49 12.70
C LEU A 63 9.59 -7.48 12.95
N SER A 64 8.99 -6.98 11.86
CA SER A 64 7.52 -7.07 11.73
C SER A 64 7.13 -7.35 10.28
N VAL A 65 6.53 -8.51 10.07
CA VAL A 65 6.09 -9.01 8.75
C VAL A 65 4.78 -8.29 8.42
N GLY A 66 4.81 -7.38 7.43
CA GLY A 66 3.59 -6.76 6.87
C GLY A 66 3.61 -5.24 6.65
N HIS A 67 4.63 -4.51 7.13
CA HIS A 67 4.61 -3.03 7.12
C HIS A 67 5.79 -2.37 6.41
N VAL A 68 6.45 -3.05 5.47
CA VAL A 68 7.49 -2.40 4.67
C VAL A 68 6.92 -1.95 3.34
N THR A 69 7.18 -0.69 2.96
CA THR A 69 6.79 -0.15 1.66
C THR A 69 7.48 -0.94 0.55
N LEU A 70 6.92 -0.92 -0.68
CA LEU A 70 7.51 -1.66 -1.80
C LEU A 70 8.98 -1.28 -2.05
N HIS A 71 9.34 0.00 -1.95
CA HIS A 71 10.74 0.42 -2.12
C HIS A 71 11.63 -0.10 -0.98
N ALA A 72 11.17 -0.11 0.27
CA ALA A 72 11.92 -0.70 1.38
C ALA A 72 12.10 -2.23 1.20
N ALA A 73 11.07 -2.92 0.71
CA ALA A 73 11.15 -4.34 0.35
C ALA A 73 12.18 -4.59 -0.76
N MET A 74 12.20 -3.74 -1.79
CA MET A 74 13.22 -3.80 -2.85
C MET A 74 14.63 -3.60 -2.31
N GLN A 75 14.84 -2.62 -1.41
CA GLN A 75 16.15 -2.38 -0.81
C GLN A 75 16.64 -3.58 0.00
N MET A 76 15.77 -4.20 0.80
CA MET A 76 16.14 -5.38 1.58
C MET A 76 16.54 -6.56 0.71
N VAL A 77 15.76 -6.85 -0.34
CA VAL A 77 16.09 -7.95 -1.25
C VAL A 77 17.37 -7.67 -2.03
N LEU A 78 17.56 -6.44 -2.51
CA LEU A 78 18.78 -6.07 -3.23
C LEU A 78 20.00 -6.04 -2.30
N ALA A 79 19.88 -5.64 -1.04
CA ALA A 79 20.99 -5.64 -0.10
C ALA A 79 21.54 -7.06 0.14
N ASP A 80 20.67 -8.06 0.14
CA ASP A 80 21.03 -9.47 0.29
C ASP A 80 21.46 -10.13 -1.03
N ALA A 81 21.26 -9.46 -2.17
CA ALA A 81 21.56 -10.01 -3.48
C ALA A 81 23.06 -9.87 -3.81
N PRO A 82 23.65 -10.83 -4.56
CA PRO A 82 25.00 -10.70 -5.07
C PRO A 82 25.14 -9.43 -5.93
N ASN A 83 26.21 -8.66 -5.72
CA ASN A 83 26.48 -7.35 -6.34
C ASN A 83 25.41 -6.28 -6.07
N ARG A 84 24.48 -6.53 -5.15
CA ARG A 84 23.30 -5.71 -4.90
C ARG A 84 22.44 -5.46 -6.13
N MET A 85 22.40 -6.44 -7.03
CA MET A 85 21.64 -6.35 -8.27
C MET A 85 20.72 -7.54 -8.44
N MET A 86 19.54 -7.30 -9.00
CA MET A 86 18.59 -8.36 -9.31
C MET A 86 17.75 -7.96 -10.52
N ARG A 87 17.29 -8.94 -11.32
CA ARG A 87 16.33 -8.64 -12.38
C ARG A 87 14.99 -8.26 -11.76
N PRO A 88 14.20 -7.39 -12.39
CA PRO A 88 12.91 -6.96 -11.87
C PRO A 88 11.96 -8.11 -11.53
N ALA A 89 11.88 -9.15 -12.38
CA ALA A 89 11.03 -10.31 -12.15
C ALA A 89 11.50 -11.14 -10.94
N ASP A 90 12.80 -11.36 -10.82
CA ASP A 90 13.39 -12.09 -9.69
C ASP A 90 13.23 -11.31 -8.38
N LEU A 91 13.32 -9.97 -8.46
CA LEU A 91 13.09 -9.07 -7.34
C LEU A 91 11.64 -9.15 -6.84
N ALA A 92 10.66 -9.15 -7.75
CA ALA A 92 9.26 -9.37 -7.40
C ALA A 92 9.02 -10.72 -6.72
N ALA A 93 9.60 -11.79 -7.28
CA ALA A 93 9.48 -13.14 -6.73
C ALA A 93 10.11 -13.24 -5.34
N ALA A 94 11.30 -12.66 -5.14
CA ALA A 94 11.98 -12.66 -3.85
C ALA A 94 11.25 -11.83 -2.79
N ILE A 95 10.67 -10.69 -3.15
CA ILE A 95 9.82 -9.90 -2.25
C ILE A 95 8.61 -10.72 -1.79
N HIS A 96 7.96 -11.42 -2.73
CA HIS A 96 6.80 -12.26 -2.43
C HIS A 96 7.15 -13.46 -1.57
N ALA A 97 8.22 -14.19 -1.91
CA ALA A 97 8.68 -15.37 -1.20
C ALA A 97 9.06 -15.07 0.26
N ARG A 98 9.63 -13.88 0.51
CA ARG A 98 10.00 -13.42 1.85
C ARG A 98 8.83 -12.77 2.61
N GLY A 99 7.65 -12.65 2.00
CA GLY A 99 6.46 -12.03 2.60
C GLY A 99 6.65 -10.56 2.99
N LEU A 100 7.61 -9.86 2.36
CA LEU A 100 7.99 -8.50 2.74
C LEU A 100 6.90 -7.49 2.37
N TYR A 101 6.29 -7.66 1.20
CA TYR A 101 5.25 -6.75 0.72
C TYR A 101 4.17 -7.53 -0.01
N ARG A 102 2.92 -7.11 0.19
CA ARG A 102 1.75 -7.59 -0.54
C ARG A 102 0.94 -6.40 -1.01
N MET A 103 0.35 -6.52 -2.19
CA MET A 103 -0.61 -5.53 -2.67
C MET A 103 -1.89 -5.57 -1.82
N ARG A 104 -2.71 -4.51 -1.88
CA ARG A 104 -3.96 -4.39 -1.10
C ARG A 104 -4.95 -5.54 -1.36
N ASP A 105 -4.90 -6.14 -2.54
CA ASP A 105 -5.68 -7.30 -2.97
C ASP A 105 -5.02 -8.64 -2.63
N GLY A 106 -3.89 -8.63 -1.91
CA GLY A 106 -3.14 -9.81 -1.50
C GLY A 106 -2.22 -10.40 -2.57
N ARG A 107 -2.20 -9.84 -3.80
CA ARG A 107 -1.35 -10.35 -4.88
C ARG A 107 0.13 -9.98 -4.69
N ALA A 108 1.00 -10.74 -5.36
CA ALA A 108 2.41 -10.43 -5.48
C ALA A 108 2.62 -9.13 -6.27
N VAL A 109 3.73 -8.44 -6.00
CA VAL A 109 4.05 -7.22 -6.74
C VAL A 109 4.35 -7.51 -8.20
N GLU A 110 3.81 -6.69 -9.10
CA GLU A 110 4.08 -6.78 -10.53
C GLU A 110 5.38 -6.05 -10.91
N THR A 111 6.10 -6.58 -11.89
CA THR A 111 7.36 -6.00 -12.41
C THR A 111 7.22 -4.52 -12.83
N GLN A 112 6.06 -4.13 -13.36
CA GLN A 112 5.80 -2.74 -13.75
C GLN A 112 5.84 -1.79 -12.54
N GLN A 113 5.36 -2.24 -11.37
CA GLN A 113 5.39 -1.46 -10.13
C GLN A 113 6.83 -1.29 -9.64
N ILE A 114 7.68 -2.30 -9.81
CA ILE A 114 9.11 -2.19 -9.51
C ILE A 114 9.75 -1.13 -10.42
N HIS A 115 9.49 -1.15 -11.72
CA HIS A 115 10.03 -0.14 -12.64
C HIS A 115 9.58 1.28 -12.30
N ALA A 116 8.31 1.46 -11.93
CA ALA A 116 7.81 2.74 -11.46
C ALA A 116 8.55 3.24 -10.21
N ARG A 117 8.89 2.34 -9.28
CA ARG A 117 9.68 2.70 -8.09
C ARG A 117 11.13 3.04 -8.43
N VAL A 118 11.77 2.34 -9.36
CA VAL A 118 13.14 2.67 -9.78
C VAL A 118 13.21 4.11 -10.34
N GLY A 119 12.22 4.53 -11.13
CA GLY A 119 12.16 5.91 -11.65
C GLY A 119 11.79 6.97 -10.61
N ASN A 120 10.97 6.62 -9.61
CA ASN A 120 10.58 7.55 -8.55
C ASN A 120 11.66 7.71 -7.45
N TYR A 121 12.58 6.75 -7.34
CA TYR A 121 13.61 6.69 -6.30
C TYR A 121 15.01 6.53 -6.93
N GLU A 122 15.37 7.41 -7.88
CA GLU A 122 16.67 7.36 -8.58
C GLU A 122 17.88 7.56 -7.66
N ASN A 123 17.67 8.15 -6.48
CA ASN A 123 18.69 8.27 -5.44
C ASN A 123 19.01 6.93 -4.75
N LEU A 124 18.08 5.97 -4.78
CA LEU A 124 18.21 4.67 -4.11
C LEU A 124 18.48 3.54 -5.09
N PHE A 125 17.87 3.59 -6.27
CA PHE A 125 18.00 2.53 -7.27
C PHE A 125 18.63 3.05 -8.56
N ALA A 126 19.41 2.19 -9.21
CA ALA A 126 19.94 2.42 -10.53
C ALA A 126 19.48 1.29 -11.46
N ARG A 127 19.28 1.62 -12.74
CA ARG A 127 19.09 0.62 -13.78
C ARG A 127 20.42 0.33 -14.45
N GLU A 128 20.88 -0.91 -14.35
CA GLU A 128 22.12 -1.37 -14.98
C GLU A 128 21.75 -2.41 -16.06
N GLY A 129 21.45 -1.91 -17.26
CA GLY A 129 20.92 -2.73 -18.36
C GLY A 129 19.56 -3.36 -18.02
N THR A 130 19.54 -4.69 -17.88
CA THR A 130 18.34 -5.48 -17.52
C THR A 130 18.18 -5.69 -16.02
N PHE A 131 19.12 -5.19 -15.21
CA PHE A 131 19.14 -5.33 -13.76
C PHE A 131 18.75 -4.04 -13.06
N ILE A 132 18.23 -4.20 -11.84
CA ILE A 132 18.05 -3.12 -10.88
C ILE A 132 19.14 -3.28 -9.83
N LYS A 133 19.85 -2.20 -9.54
CA LYS A 133 20.92 -2.13 -8.57
C LYS A 133 20.55 -1.20 -7.43
N LEU A 134 20.89 -1.59 -6.21
CA LEU A 134 20.86 -0.71 -5.05
C LEU A 134 22.14 0.14 -5.03
N LYS A 135 21.98 1.46 -4.94
CA LYS A 135 23.10 2.40 -4.81
C LYS A 135 23.77 2.32 -3.44
#